data_AF-A0A350BU97-F1
#
_entry.id   AF-A0A350BU97-F1
#
_cell.length_a   1.000
_cell.length_b   1.000
_cell.length_c   1.000
_cell.angle_alpha   90.00
_cell.angle_beta   90.00
_cell.angle_gamma   90.00
#
_symmetry.space_group_name_H-M   'P 1'
#
loop_
_entity.id
_entity.type
_entity.pdbx_description
1 polymer ?
#
loop_
_entity_poly.entity_id
_entity_poly.type
_entity_poly.pdbx_seq_one_letter_code
_entity_poly.pdbx_strand_id
1 'polypeptide(L)'
;KQYHLVLNLTPFYAESGGQVGDKGVLVGKDDDEKIGIIDTQKENQLSIQITEKLPANLNQHFQAKVNLKKRTDTTLNHSATHLLQAALRQVLGDHVAQKGSLVNEKHL
;
A
#
# COMPACT_ATOMS: atom_id res chain seq x y z
N LYS A 1 -17.53 -6.15 9.13
CA LYS A 1 -17.94 -5.70 7.78
C LYS A 1 -16.82 -4.80 7.27
N GLN A 2 -16.45 -4.91 6.00
CA GLN A 2 -15.45 -4.04 5.38
C GLN A 2 -16.13 -3.22 4.28
N TYR A 3 -15.64 -2.01 4.06
CA TYR A 3 -16.14 -1.06 3.08
C TYR A 3 -15.00 -0.67 2.15
N HIS A 4 -15.33 -0.52 0.87
CA HIS A 4 -14.40 -0.12 -0.18
C HIS A 4 -14.65 1.36 -0.49
N LEU A 5 -13.64 2.19 -0.28
CA LEU A 5 -13.68 3.61 -0.59
C LEU A 5 -12.80 3.87 -1.82
N VAL A 6 -13.29 4.75 -2.69
CA VAL A 6 -12.52 5.26 -3.84
C VAL A 6 -12.42 6.76 -3.67
N LEU A 7 -11.19 7.26 -3.64
CA LEU A 7 -10.90 8.69 -3.55
C LEU A 7 -10.57 9.23 -4.95
N ASN A 8 -10.97 10.47 -5.21
CA ASN A 8 -10.58 11.17 -6.44
C ASN A 8 -9.05 11.40 -6.52
N LEU A 9 -8.40 11.62 -5.38
CA LEU A 9 -6.95 11.72 -5.21
C LEU A 9 -6.53 10.98 -3.96
N THR A 10 -5.48 10.16 -4.06
CA THR A 10 -5.01 9.33 -2.94
C THR A 10 -3.49 9.25 -2.90
N PRO A 11 -2.85 9.48 -1.74
CA PRO A 11 -1.42 9.23 -1.55
C PRO A 11 -1.11 7.76 -1.23
N PHE A 12 -2.14 6.92 -1.02
CA PHE A 12 -1.98 5.51 -0.68
C PHE A 12 -1.54 4.71 -1.90
N TYR A 13 -0.38 4.05 -1.78
CA TYR A 13 0.06 3.05 -2.75
C TYR A 13 -0.86 1.83 -2.67
N ALA A 14 -1.45 1.45 -3.80
CA ALA A 14 -2.22 0.22 -3.91
C ALA A 14 -1.28 -0.97 -4.16
N GLU A 15 -1.56 -2.10 -3.52
CA GLU A 15 -0.78 -3.32 -3.66
C GLU A 15 -0.50 -3.64 -5.14
N SER A 16 0.78 -3.78 -5.49
CA SER A 16 1.21 -4.08 -6.84
C SER A 16 2.66 -4.54 -6.87
N GLY A 17 2.98 -5.48 -7.77
CA GLY A 17 4.36 -5.96 -7.97
C GLY A 17 4.96 -6.67 -6.76
N GLY A 18 4.14 -7.24 -5.88
CA GLY A 18 4.58 -7.89 -4.65
C GLY A 18 4.67 -6.98 -3.42
N GLN A 19 4.60 -5.66 -3.60
CA GLN A 19 4.58 -4.69 -2.50
C GLN A 19 3.18 -4.57 -1.90
N VAL A 20 3.05 -4.83 -0.60
CA VAL A 20 1.80 -4.66 0.16
C VAL A 20 1.31 -3.20 0.12
N GLY A 21 -0.01 -3.03 0.04
CA GLY A 21 -0.67 -1.74 0.02
C GLY A 21 -0.44 -0.88 1.26
N ASP A 22 -0.48 0.44 1.06
CA ASP A 22 -0.34 1.41 2.14
C ASP A 22 -1.51 1.32 3.14
N LYS A 23 -1.20 1.58 4.40
CA LYS A 23 -2.17 1.70 5.51
C LYS A 23 -2.10 3.09 6.12
N GLY A 24 -3.16 3.54 6.77
CA GLY A 24 -3.18 4.88 7.34
C GLY A 24 -4.54 5.32 7.83
N VAL A 25 -4.84 6.61 7.70
CA VAL A 25 -6.07 7.23 8.22
C VAL A 25 -6.58 8.31 7.27
N LEU A 26 -7.89 8.37 7.09
CA LEU A 26 -8.59 9.54 6.54
C LEU A 26 -9.08 10.39 7.71
N VAL A 27 -8.88 11.70 7.61
CA VAL A 27 -9.36 12.67 8.60
C VAL A 27 -10.36 13.59 7.92
N GLY A 28 -11.62 13.57 8.35
CA GLY A 28 -12.68 14.46 7.87
C GLY A 28 -12.31 15.91 8.12
N LYS A 29 -12.55 16.79 7.14
CA LYS A 29 -12.21 18.22 7.25
C LYS A 29 -13.22 19.01 8.07
N ASP A 30 -14.46 18.52 8.14
CA ASP A 30 -15.56 19.27 8.76
C ASP A 30 -15.79 18.84 10.22
N ASP A 31 -15.47 17.59 10.56
CA ASP A 31 -15.80 16.94 11.84
C ASP A 31 -14.59 16.30 12.55
N ASP A 32 -13.39 16.38 11.97
CA ASP A 32 -12.18 15.68 12.41
C ASP A 32 -12.37 14.15 12.58
N GLU A 33 -13.36 13.56 11.89
CA GLU A 33 -13.63 12.14 11.94
C GLU A 33 -12.43 11.35 11.42
N LYS A 34 -11.95 10.39 12.22
CA LYS A 34 -10.83 9.52 11.84
C LYS A 34 -11.32 8.17 11.38
N ILE A 35 -10.93 7.81 10.16
CA ILE A 35 -11.30 6.54 9.53
C ILE A 35 -10.03 5.79 9.18
N GLY A 36 -9.82 4.65 9.84
CA GLY A 36 -8.66 3.81 9.59
C GLY A 36 -8.73 3.14 8.21
N ILE A 37 -7.68 3.29 7.42
CA ILE A 37 -7.46 2.51 6.21
C ILE A 37 -6.59 1.31 6.58
N ILE A 38 -7.19 0.12 6.54
CA ILE A 38 -6.56 -1.13 6.97
C ILE A 38 -5.78 -1.82 5.84
N ASP A 39 -6.12 -1.50 4.60
CA ASP A 39 -5.46 -2.02 3.39
C ASP A 39 -5.78 -1.13 2.17
N THR A 40 -4.92 -1.17 1.15
CA THR A 40 -5.13 -0.48 -0.13
C THR A 40 -4.84 -1.43 -1.29
N GLN A 41 -5.85 -1.74 -2.09
CA GLN A 41 -5.74 -2.70 -3.20
C GLN A 41 -5.94 -2.03 -4.55
N LYS A 42 -5.46 -2.69 -5.61
CA LYS A 42 -5.62 -2.23 -6.99
C LYS A 42 -6.59 -3.15 -7.73
N GLU A 43 -7.75 -2.62 -8.13
CA GLU A 43 -8.72 -3.33 -8.98
C GLU A 43 -9.03 -2.49 -10.21
N ASN A 44 -8.94 -3.09 -11.41
CA ASN A 44 -9.23 -2.40 -12.68
C ASN A 44 -8.51 -1.05 -12.85
N GLN A 45 -7.26 -0.97 -12.39
CA GLN A 45 -6.44 0.25 -12.36
C GLN A 45 -6.88 1.34 -11.36
N LEU A 46 -7.91 1.10 -10.57
CA LEU A 46 -8.35 1.97 -9.48
C LEU A 46 -7.71 1.54 -8.16
N SER A 47 -7.35 2.54 -7.36
CA SER A 47 -6.89 2.35 -5.99
C SER A 47 -8.09 2.33 -5.05
N ILE A 48 -8.29 1.22 -4.35
CA ILE A 48 -9.39 1.00 -3.42
C ILE A 48 -8.82 1.00 -1.99
N GLN A 49 -9.32 1.90 -1.15
CA GLN A 49 -9.00 1.93 0.28
C GLN A 49 -10.03 1.12 1.06
N ILE A 50 -9.56 0.10 1.78
CA ILE A 50 -10.41 -0.78 2.58
C ILE A 50 -10.45 -0.27 4.02
N THR A 51 -11.66 -0.14 4.57
CA THR A 51 -11.90 0.31 5.94
C THR A 51 -12.98 -0.51 6.64
N GLU A 52 -12.98 -0.50 7.97
CA GLU A 52 -14.01 -1.15 8.79
C GLU A 52 -15.19 -0.21 9.10
N LYS A 53 -15.04 1.09 8.85
CA LYS A 53 -16.02 2.13 9.16
C LYS A 53 -16.28 3.02 7.94
N LEU A 54 -17.54 3.17 7.57
CA LEU A 54 -17.95 4.16 6.56
C LEU A 54 -17.91 5.57 7.18
N PRO A 55 -17.47 6.60 6.44
CA PRO A 55 -17.63 7.98 6.89
C PRO A 55 -19.09 8.35 7.16
N ALA A 56 -19.32 9.22 8.14
CA ALA A 56 -20.67 9.72 8.43
C ALA A 56 -21.23 10.56 7.26
N ASN A 57 -20.36 11.30 6.58
CA ASN A 57 -20.66 12.04 5.37
C ASN A 57 -19.71 11.62 4.24
N LEU A 58 -20.23 11.00 3.18
CA LEU A 58 -19.42 10.58 2.03
C LEU A 58 -19.01 11.73 1.11
N ASN A 59 -19.69 12.88 1.19
CA ASN A 59 -19.46 14.02 0.30
C ASN A 59 -18.51 15.06 0.90
N GLN A 60 -18.04 14.88 2.13
CA GLN A 60 -17.08 15.79 2.74
C GLN A 60 -15.67 15.58 2.16
N HIS A 61 -14.80 16.57 2.39
CA HIS A 61 -13.38 16.44 2.06
C HIS A 61 -12.64 15.69 3.17
N PHE A 62 -11.69 14.83 2.76
CA PHE A 62 -10.84 14.09 3.68
C PHE A 62 -9.37 14.45 3.46
N GLN A 63 -8.62 14.57 4.56
CA GLN A 63 -7.17 14.53 4.53
C GLN A 63 -6.69 13.08 4.67
N ALA A 64 -6.11 12.54 3.61
CA ALA A 64 -5.47 11.23 3.62
C ALA A 64 -4.05 11.30 4.23
N LYS A 65 -3.78 10.48 5.25
CA LYS A 65 -2.47 10.35 5.89
C LYS A 65 -2.02 8.89 5.86
N VAL A 66 -0.94 8.63 5.11
CA VAL A 66 -0.29 7.32 5.04
C VAL A 66 0.59 7.12 6.27
N ASN A 67 0.70 5.87 6.75
CA ASN A 67 1.69 5.50 7.75
C ASN A 67 3.09 5.46 7.11
N LEU A 68 3.80 6.58 7.18
CA LEU A 68 5.12 6.75 6.57
C LEU A 68 6.14 5.70 7.03
N LYS A 69 6.11 5.30 8.32
CA LYS A 69 7.04 4.29 8.83
C LYS A 69 6.86 2.96 8.07
N LYS A 70 5.62 2.49 7.97
CA LYS A 70 5.30 1.24 7.26
C LYS A 70 5.65 1.32 5.77
N ARG A 71 5.39 2.47 5.14
CA ARG A 71 5.74 2.68 3.74
C ARG A 71 7.25 2.63 3.51
N THR A 72 8.02 3.29 4.36
CA THR A 72 9.49 3.29 4.28
C THR A 72 10.04 1.87 4.47
N ASP A 73 9.60 1.15 5.51
CA ASP A 73 10.03 -0.22 5.80
C ASP A 73 9.75 -1.16 4.60
N THR A 74 8.56 -1.04 4.00
CA THR A 74 8.18 -1.84 2.82
C THR A 74 9.01 -1.47 1.58
N THR A 75 9.32 -0.19 1.38
CA THR A 75 10.13 0.29 0.24
C THR A 75 11.59 -0.19 0.34
N LEU A 76 12.15 -0.20 1.55
CA LEU A 76 13.48 -0.73 1.81
C LEU A 76 13.56 -2.23 1.50
N ASN A 77 12.56 -3.00 1.96
CA ASN A 77 12.49 -4.43 1.66
C ASN A 77 12.37 -4.68 0.16
N HIS A 78 11.55 -3.90 -0.56
CA HIS A 78 11.43 -4.02 -2.02
C HIS A 78 12.78 -3.80 -2.71
N SER A 79 13.49 -2.75 -2.30
CA SER A 79 14.81 -2.41 -2.84
C SER A 79 15.83 -3.53 -2.56
N ALA A 80 15.80 -4.11 -1.36
CA ALA A 80 16.67 -5.22 -0.99
C ALA A 80 16.39 -6.49 -1.81
N THR A 81 15.13 -6.81 -2.11
CA THR A 81 14.78 -7.92 -3.00
C THR A 81 15.40 -7.74 -4.39
N HIS A 82 15.31 -6.53 -4.96
CA HIS A 82 15.93 -6.23 -6.26
C HIS A 82 17.45 -6.34 -6.23
N LEU A 83 18.10 -5.82 -5.19
CA LEU A 83 19.55 -5.93 -5.02
C LEU A 83 20.01 -7.37 -4.87
N LEU A 84 19.32 -8.17 -4.06
CA LEU A 84 19.60 -9.59 -3.89
C LEU A 84 19.47 -10.34 -5.22
N GLN A 85 18.40 -10.05 -5.98
CA GLN A 85 18.19 -10.66 -7.28
C GLN A 85 19.29 -10.28 -8.29
N ALA A 86 19.73 -9.02 -8.30
CA ALA A 86 20.83 -8.58 -9.14
C ALA A 86 22.14 -9.30 -8.77
N ALA A 87 22.43 -9.46 -7.47
CA ALA A 87 23.60 -10.18 -6.99
C ALA A 87 23.56 -11.68 -7.35
N LEU A 88 22.40 -12.33 -7.20
CA LEU A 88 22.21 -13.73 -7.58
C LEU A 88 22.44 -13.94 -9.09
N ARG A 89 21.98 -13.02 -9.95
CA ARG A 89 22.29 -13.07 -11.38
C ARG A 89 23.77 -12.90 -11.68
N GLN A 90 24.47 -12.03 -10.95
CA GLN A 90 25.93 -11.87 -11.13
C GLN A 90 26.72 -13.12 -10.72
N VAL A 91 26.32 -13.80 -9.63
CA VAL A 91 27.06 -14.95 -9.09
C VAL A 91 26.69 -16.27 -9.77
N LEU A 92 25.41 -16.49 -10.05
CA LEU A 92 24.90 -17.76 -10.58
C LEU A 92 24.66 -17.71 -12.09
N GLY A 93 24.56 -16.53 -12.70
CA GLY A 93 24.29 -16.35 -14.13
C GLY A 93 22.80 -16.16 -14.46
N ASP A 94 22.51 -15.86 -15.72
CA ASP A 94 21.21 -15.31 -16.18
C ASP A 94 20.03 -16.29 -16.11
N HIS A 95 20.27 -17.56 -15.78
CA HIS A 95 19.24 -18.59 -15.68
C HIS A 95 18.37 -18.47 -14.42
N VAL A 96 18.70 -17.55 -13.50
CA VAL A 96 17.90 -17.25 -12.31
C VAL A 96 16.77 -16.27 -12.66
N ALA A 97 15.54 -16.80 -12.79
CA ALA A 97 14.32 -16.02 -13.01
C ALA A 97 13.49 -15.90 -11.71
N GLN A 98 13.01 -14.69 -11.40
CA GLN A 98 12.09 -14.44 -10.28
C GLN A 98 10.74 -15.13 -10.55
N LYS A 99 10.24 -15.95 -9.62
CA LYS A 99 8.90 -16.55 -9.71
C LYS A 99 7.84 -15.85 -8.84
N GLY A 100 8.18 -14.71 -8.25
CA GLY A 100 7.31 -13.90 -7.38
C GLY A 100 8.03 -13.47 -6.11
N SER A 101 7.69 -12.30 -5.56
CA SER A 101 8.17 -11.82 -4.26
C SER A 101 6.99 -11.21 -3.51
N LEU A 102 6.88 -11.52 -2.21
CA LEU A 102 5.91 -10.94 -1.30
C LEU A 102 6.68 -9.99 -0.38
N VAL A 103 6.65 -8.70 -0.69
CA VAL A 103 7.37 -7.68 0.04
C VAL A 103 6.42 -6.98 1.00
N ASN A 104 6.65 -7.17 2.30
CA ASN A 104 5.90 -6.50 3.35
C ASN A 104 6.86 -5.87 4.38
N GLU A 105 6.31 -5.18 5.39
CA GLU A 105 7.09 -4.50 6.45
C GLU A 105 7.95 -5.44 7.33
N LYS A 106 7.73 -6.76 7.27
CA LYS A 106 8.40 -7.76 8.11
C LYS A 106 9.27 -8.74 7.33
N HIS A 107 8.98 -9.00 6.06
CA HIS A 107 9.57 -10.07 5.24
C HIS A 107 9.81 -9.61 3.78
N LEU A 108 10.86 -10.17 3.15
CA LEU A 108 11.25 -10.02 1.72
C LEU A 108 10.53 -11.03 0.81
#